data_AF-A0A535CAX2-F1
#
_entry.id   AF-A0A535CAX2-F1
#
_cell.length_a   1.000
_cell.length_b   1.000
_cell.length_c   1.000
_cell.angle_alpha   90.00
_cell.angle_beta   90.00
_cell.angle_gamma   90.00
#
_symmetry.space_group_name_H-M   'P 1'
#
loop_
_entity.id
_entity.type
_entity.pdbx_description
1 polymer ?
#
loop_
_entity_poly.entity_id
_entity_poly.type
_entity_poly.pdbx_seq_one_letter_code
_entity_poly.pdbx_strand_id
1 'polypeptide(L)'
;MPMALAAFIAGLTISESHHAQEARRRLLPFRDLFAVLFFVAIGTLIDPGQLAVGWGWLLVLLAMVLVAKVGVSYVLARIARLAARPLQLAIGLGQVGEFSFVLASLGLATGELDRPLYSAMLAAVALSIAASSVAVRFAAPAFQRSAM
;
A
#
# COMPACT_ATOMS: atom_id res chain seq x y z
N MET A 1 17.52 -1.59 -14.07
CA MET A 1 17.02 -0.84 -12.91
C MET A 1 15.50 -0.89 -12.94
N PRO A 2 14.80 -1.35 -11.89
CA PRO A 2 13.34 -1.21 -11.84
C PRO A 2 12.96 0.25 -12.07
N MET A 3 11.99 0.53 -12.94
CA MET A 3 11.59 1.91 -13.26
C MET A 3 11.22 2.73 -12.01
N ALA A 4 10.64 2.07 -10.99
CA ALA A 4 10.35 2.67 -9.70
C ALA A 4 11.61 3.16 -8.95
N LEU A 5 12.72 2.41 -8.99
CA LEU A 5 13.98 2.82 -8.36
C LEU A 5 14.62 3.98 -9.12
N ALA A 6 14.58 3.96 -10.46
CA ALA A 6 15.06 5.07 -11.28
C ALA A 6 14.27 6.37 -11.02
N ALA A 7 12.94 6.27 -10.91
CA ALA A 7 12.07 7.39 -10.56
C ALA A 7 12.34 7.91 -9.13
N PHE A 8 12.59 7.00 -8.18
CA PHE A 8 12.95 7.38 -6.81
C PHE A 8 14.27 8.16 -6.76
N ILE A 9 15.32 7.68 -7.44
CA ILE A 9 16.61 8.37 -7.52
C ILE A 9 16.46 9.74 -8.19
N ALA A 10 15.74 9.82 -9.31
CA ALA A 10 15.47 11.10 -9.97
C ALA A 10 14.74 12.08 -9.04
N GLY A 11 13.78 11.59 -8.25
CA GLY A 11 13.09 12.38 -7.24
C GLY A 11 14.03 12.91 -6.14
N LEU A 12 14.95 12.08 -5.65
CA LEU A 12 15.96 12.49 -4.66
C LEU A 12 16.87 13.59 -5.23
N THR A 13 17.40 13.40 -6.44
CA THR A 13 18.26 14.41 -7.10
C THR A 13 17.53 15.74 -7.30
N ILE A 14 16.25 15.72 -7.70
CA ILE A 14 15.45 16.93 -7.85
C ILE A 14 15.19 17.61 -6.49
N SER A 15 15.03 16.83 -5.43
CA SER A 15 14.72 17.33 -4.08
C SER A 15 15.85 18.15 -3.44
N GLU A 16 17.09 17.94 -3.88
CA GLU A 16 18.27 18.69 -3.41
C GLU A 16 18.51 19.97 -4.22
N SER A 17 17.75 20.20 -5.30
CA SER A 17 17.90 21.39 -6.14
C SER A 17 17.22 22.64 -5.55
N HIS A 18 17.70 23.83 -5.91
CA HIS A 18 17.04 25.11 -5.56
C HIS A 18 15.59 25.20 -6.06
N HIS A 19 15.22 24.43 -7.08
CA HIS A 19 13.87 24.40 -7.66
C HIS A 19 12.99 23.26 -7.13
N ALA A 20 13.41 22.54 -6.09
CA ALA A 20 12.69 21.39 -5.54
C ALA A 20 11.21 21.69 -5.20
N GLN A 21 10.94 22.86 -4.62
CA GLN A 21 9.58 23.28 -4.26
C GLN A 21 8.70 23.51 -5.49
N GLU A 22 9.26 24.10 -6.54
CA GLU A 22 8.53 24.34 -7.79
C GLU A 22 8.31 23.05 -8.56
N ALA A 23 9.33 22.19 -8.65
CA ALA A 23 9.19 20.85 -9.21
C ALA A 23 8.10 20.05 -8.47
N ARG A 24 8.09 20.08 -7.13
CA ARG A 24 7.05 19.42 -6.33
C ARG A 24 5.65 19.94 -6.66
N ARG A 25 5.46 21.26 -6.74
CA ARG A 25 4.16 21.85 -7.10
C ARG A 25 3.69 21.42 -8.48
N ARG A 26 4.60 21.32 -9.45
CA ARG A 26 4.30 20.86 -10.81
C ARG A 26 4.01 19.35 -10.88
N LEU A 27 4.65 18.55 -10.03
CA LEU A 27 4.48 17.08 -10.01
C LEU A 27 3.28 16.59 -9.18
N LEU A 28 2.84 17.36 -8.19
CA LEU A 28 1.70 16.99 -7.34
C LEU A 28 0.43 16.59 -8.12
N PRO A 29 -0.02 17.35 -9.14
CA PRO A 29 -1.19 16.96 -9.94
C PRO A 29 -1.00 15.63 -10.69
N PHE A 30 0.20 15.37 -11.21
CA PHE A 30 0.51 14.12 -11.89
C PHE A 30 0.50 12.94 -10.92
N ARG A 31 1.07 13.10 -9.72
CA ARG A 31 1.00 12.08 -8.68
C ARG A 31 -0.46 11.70 -8.38
N ASP A 32 -1.32 12.70 -8.22
CA ASP A 32 -2.73 12.46 -7.90
C ASP A 32 -3.47 11.79 -9.07
N LEU A 33 -3.20 12.21 -10.30
CA LEU A 33 -3.72 11.57 -11.50
C LEU A 33 -3.26 10.11 -11.62
N PHE A 34 -1.97 9.83 -11.43
CA PHE A 34 -1.43 8.47 -11.50
C PHE A 34 -1.96 7.56 -10.40
N ALA A 35 -2.20 8.10 -9.20
CA ALA A 35 -2.84 7.35 -8.13
C ALA A 35 -4.27 6.92 -8.51
N VAL A 36 -5.06 7.82 -9.09
CA VAL A 36 -6.41 7.50 -9.58
C VAL A 36 -6.34 6.45 -10.70
N LEU A 37 -5.46 6.65 -11.68
CA LEU A 37 -5.29 5.72 -12.80
C LEU A 37 -4.84 4.32 -12.33
N PHE A 38 -3.96 4.25 -11.33
CA PHE A 38 -3.52 3.00 -10.73
C PHE A 38 -4.70 2.20 -10.14
N PHE A 39 -5.55 2.84 -9.33
CA PHE A 39 -6.70 2.17 -8.74
C PHE A 39 -7.75 1.76 -9.77
N VAL A 40 -7.99 2.60 -10.79
CA VAL A 40 -8.89 2.24 -11.90
C VAL A 40 -8.34 1.04 -12.65
N ALA A 41 -7.04 1.04 -12.99
CA ALA A 41 -6.41 -0.06 -13.72
C ALA A 41 -6.41 -1.37 -12.92
N ILE A 42 -6.12 -1.34 -11.62
CA ILE A 42 -6.24 -2.55 -10.79
C ILE A 42 -7.70 -3.00 -10.72
N GLY A 43 -8.64 -2.07 -10.57
CA GLY A 43 -10.06 -2.35 -10.50
C GLY A 43 -10.57 -3.09 -11.74
N THR A 44 -10.13 -2.73 -12.94
CA THR A 44 -10.53 -3.40 -14.18
C THR A 44 -9.92 -4.78 -14.37
N LEU A 45 -8.82 -5.08 -13.68
CA LEU A 45 -8.17 -6.40 -13.71
C LEU A 45 -8.78 -7.40 -12.72
N ILE A 46 -9.59 -6.93 -11.77
CA ILE A 46 -10.31 -7.79 -10.82
C ILE A 46 -11.55 -8.35 -11.53
N ASP A 47 -11.51 -9.63 -11.88
CA ASP A 47 -12.66 -10.35 -12.40
C ASP A 47 -13.59 -10.72 -11.23
N PRO A 48 -14.83 -10.19 -11.16
CA PRO A 48 -15.74 -10.46 -10.05
C PRO A 48 -16.13 -11.93 -9.93
N GLY A 49 -16.20 -12.66 -11.05
CA GLY A 49 -16.52 -14.08 -11.06
C GLY A 49 -15.39 -14.90 -10.44
N GLN A 50 -14.15 -14.61 -10.84
CA GLN A 50 -12.97 -15.28 -10.28
C GLN A 50 -12.73 -14.88 -8.83
N LEU A 51 -13.02 -13.64 -8.45
CA LEU A 51 -12.92 -13.18 -7.07
C LEU A 51 -13.94 -13.89 -6.17
N ALA A 52 -15.17 -14.13 -6.66
CA ALA A 52 -16.16 -14.87 -5.90
C ALA A 52 -15.70 -16.31 -5.60
N VAL A 53 -15.07 -16.97 -6.59
CA VAL A 53 -14.44 -18.28 -6.39
C VAL A 53 -13.24 -18.19 -5.44
N GLY A 54 -12.40 -17.17 -5.61
CA GLY A 54 -11.19 -16.92 -4.82
C GLY A 54 -11.43 -16.21 -3.48
N TRP A 55 -12.67 -16.09 -3.01
CA TRP A 55 -12.99 -15.29 -1.82
C TRP A 55 -12.25 -15.77 -0.56
N GLY A 56 -12.06 -17.09 -0.44
CA GLY A 56 -11.26 -17.67 0.65
C GLY A 56 -9.81 -17.15 0.64
N TRP A 57 -9.18 -17.08 -0.54
CA TRP A 57 -7.83 -16.53 -0.68
C TRP A 57 -7.76 -15.06 -0.29
N LEU A 58 -8.77 -14.27 -0.67
CA LEU A 58 -8.83 -12.86 -0.28
C LEU A 58 -8.81 -12.69 1.25
N LEU A 59 -9.66 -13.46 1.96
CA LEU A 59 -9.72 -13.40 3.42
C LEU A 59 -8.40 -13.81 4.07
N VAL A 60 -7.76 -14.88 3.58
CA VAL A 60 -6.46 -15.34 4.07
C VAL A 60 -5.39 -14.26 3.87
N LEU A 61 -5.33 -13.65 2.69
CA LEU A 61 -4.37 -12.59 2.38
C LEU A 61 -4.57 -11.36 3.27
N LEU A 62 -5.81 -10.91 3.47
CA LEU A 62 -6.13 -9.79 4.36
C LEU A 62 -5.80 -10.12 5.83
N ALA A 63 -6.12 -11.33 6.29
CA ALA A 63 -5.77 -11.79 7.62
C ALA A 63 -4.24 -11.83 7.82
N MET A 64 -3.49 -12.31 6.82
CA MET A 64 -2.03 -12.31 6.84
C MET A 64 -1.47 -10.88 6.94
N VAL A 65 -2.04 -9.93 6.19
CA VAL A 65 -1.65 -8.51 6.29
C VAL A 65 -1.89 -7.97 7.70
N LEU A 66 -3.05 -8.24 8.30
CA LEU A 66 -3.39 -7.76 9.65
C LEU A 66 -2.52 -8.41 10.73
N VAL A 67 -2.38 -9.73 10.72
CA VAL A 67 -1.67 -10.46 11.78
C VAL A 67 -0.16 -10.36 11.59
N ALA A 68 0.34 -10.71 10.40
CA ALA A 68 1.76 -10.85 10.15
C ALA A 68 2.46 -9.51 9.91
N LYS A 69 1.81 -8.55 9.23
CA LYS A 69 2.42 -7.22 9.03
C LYS A 69 2.04 -6.23 10.11
N VAL A 70 0.76 -5.93 10.27
CA VAL A 70 0.32 -4.91 11.24
C VAL A 70 0.60 -5.36 12.67
N GLY A 71 0.22 -6.59 13.04
CA GLY A 71 0.44 -7.13 14.39
C GLY A 71 1.92 -7.15 14.78
N VAL A 72 2.78 -7.72 13.95
CA VAL A 72 4.24 -7.77 14.20
C VAL A 72 4.83 -6.38 14.27
N SER A 73 4.50 -5.49 13.32
CA SER A 73 5.01 -4.11 13.31
C SER A 73 4.60 -3.34 14.56
N TYR A 74 3.38 -3.56 15.06
CA TYR A 74 2.90 -2.95 16.30
C TYR A 74 3.69 -3.44 17.51
N VAL A 75 3.87 -4.76 17.64
CA VAL A 75 4.64 -5.36 18.75
C VAL A 75 6.08 -4.86 18.73
N LEU A 76 6.73 -4.86 17.57
CA LEU A 76 8.10 -4.35 17.42
C LEU A 76 8.20 -2.86 17.77
N ALA A 77 7.26 -2.04 17.32
CA ALA A 77 7.23 -0.62 17.66
C ALA A 77 7.07 -0.37 19.18
N ARG A 78 6.32 -1.23 19.88
CA ARG A 78 6.16 -1.18 21.34
C ARG A 78 7.42 -1.61 22.07
N ILE A 79 8.05 -2.71 21.65
CA ILE A 79 9.30 -3.21 22.23
C ILE A 79 10.43 -2.18 22.04
N ALA A 80 10.54 -1.61 20.84
CA ALA A 80 11.54 -0.59 20.50
C ALA A 80 11.25 0.79 21.13
N ARG A 81 10.10 0.96 21.81
CA ARG A 81 9.68 2.22 22.47
C ARG A 81 9.79 3.44 21.55
N LEU A 82 9.37 3.28 20.29
CA LEU A 82 9.40 4.38 19.32
C LEU A 82 8.55 5.54 19.81
N ALA A 83 9.04 6.77 19.63
CA ALA A 83 8.31 7.99 19.95
C ALA A 83 7.05 8.19 19.08
N ALA A 84 6.98 7.50 17.94
CA ALA A 84 5.83 7.49 17.05
C ALA A 84 4.64 6.70 17.64
N ARG A 85 3.42 7.02 17.21
CA ARG A 85 2.21 6.26 17.58
C ARG A 85 2.30 4.83 17.03
N PRO A 86 2.50 3.80 17.88
CA PRO A 86 2.85 2.45 17.41
C PRO A 86 1.78 1.85 16.49
N LEU A 87 0.51 2.13 16.77
CA LEU A 87 -0.60 1.65 15.95
C LEU A 87 -0.66 2.35 14.59
N GLN A 88 -0.43 3.67 14.55
CA GLN A 88 -0.43 4.44 13.31
C GLN A 88 0.71 3.99 12.39
N LEU A 89 1.90 3.78 12.98
CA LEU A 89 3.06 3.23 12.27
C LEU A 89 2.77 1.83 11.72
N ALA A 90 2.23 0.95 12.55
CA ALA A 90 1.94 -0.43 12.17
C ALA A 90 0.93 -0.53 11.02
N ILE A 91 -0.15 0.28 11.07
CA ILE A 91 -1.15 0.32 9.99
C ILE A 91 -0.53 0.89 8.71
N GLY A 92 0.26 1.97 8.80
CA GLY A 92 0.91 2.59 7.64
C GLY A 92 1.93 1.67 6.94
N LEU A 93 2.67 0.87 7.70
CA LEU A 93 3.61 -0.13 7.14
C LEU A 93 2.93 -1.44 6.70
N GLY A 94 1.74 -1.70 7.23
CA GLY A 94 1.02 -2.95 7.05
C GLY A 94 0.53 -3.18 5.61
N GLN A 95 0.19 -2.12 4.88
CA GLN A 95 -0.42 -2.23 3.56
C GLN A 95 0.42 -3.05 2.57
N VAL A 96 -0.26 -3.70 1.62
CA VAL A 96 0.41 -4.41 0.53
C VAL A 96 0.83 -3.38 -0.52
N GLY A 97 2.08 -3.49 -0.98
CA GLY A 97 2.66 -2.53 -1.93
C GLY A 97 2.36 -2.89 -3.39
N GLU A 98 2.57 -1.92 -4.28
CA GLU A 98 2.37 -2.03 -5.73
C GLU A 98 3.24 -3.11 -6.38
N PHE A 99 4.37 -3.46 -5.77
CA PHE A 99 5.23 -4.56 -6.24
C PHE A 99 4.54 -5.93 -6.18
N SER A 100 3.59 -6.14 -5.26
CA SER A 100 2.83 -7.38 -5.18
C SER A 100 1.94 -7.58 -6.41
N PHE A 101 1.44 -6.51 -7.02
CA PHE A 101 0.72 -6.55 -8.28
C PHE A 101 1.63 -7.06 -9.41
N VAL A 102 2.84 -6.50 -9.54
CA VAL A 102 3.80 -6.91 -10.57
C VAL A 102 4.17 -8.39 -10.45
N LEU A 103 4.40 -8.87 -9.22
CA LEU A 103 4.70 -10.28 -8.97
C LEU A 103 3.48 -11.19 -9.26
N ALA A 104 2.27 -10.76 -8.90
CA ALA A 104 1.06 -11.51 -9.20
C ALA A 104 0.81 -11.61 -10.72
N SER A 105 1.04 -10.54 -11.48
CA SER A 105 0.91 -10.57 -12.94
C SER A 105 1.96 -11.46 -13.59
N LEU A 106 3.19 -11.46 -13.07
CA LEU A 106 4.23 -12.38 -13.54
C LEU A 106 3.85 -13.83 -13.25
N GLY A 107 3.39 -14.13 -12.02
CA GLY A 107 2.97 -15.48 -11.62
C GLY A 107 1.80 -16.00 -12.45
N LEU A 108 0.85 -15.13 -12.81
CA LEU A 108 -0.24 -15.48 -13.72
C LEU A 108 0.29 -15.75 -15.14
N ALA A 109 1.22 -14.94 -15.63
CA ALA A 109 1.81 -15.07 -16.96
C ALA A 109 2.66 -16.35 -17.10
N THR A 110 3.32 -16.80 -16.03
CA THR A 110 4.08 -18.05 -15.99
C THR A 110 3.22 -19.28 -15.69
N GLY A 111 1.93 -19.10 -15.39
CA GLY A 111 1.01 -20.19 -15.03
C GLY A 111 1.20 -20.73 -13.61
N GLU A 112 1.97 -20.04 -12.77
CA GLU A 112 2.20 -20.39 -11.35
C GLU A 112 1.03 -19.96 -10.46
N LEU A 113 0.29 -18.94 -10.90
CA LEU A 113 -0.92 -18.46 -10.24
C LEU A 113 -2.14 -18.76 -11.10
N ASP A 114 -3.18 -19.27 -10.45
CA ASP A 114 -4.50 -19.38 -11.06
C ASP A 114 -5.23 -18.03 -11.04
N ARG A 115 -6.27 -17.93 -11.87
CA ARG A 115 -7.07 -16.69 -11.99
C ARG A 115 -7.79 -16.31 -10.67
N PRO A 116 -8.37 -17.26 -9.90
CA PRO A 116 -8.97 -16.95 -8.60
C PRO A 116 -7.98 -16.32 -7.61
N LEU A 117 -6.78 -16.89 -7.44
CA LEU A 117 -5.78 -16.34 -6.55
C LEU A 117 -5.26 -14.99 -7.06
N TYR A 118 -5.04 -14.85 -8.37
CA TYR A 118 -4.65 -13.57 -8.96
C TYR A 118 -5.67 -12.47 -8.65
N SER A 119 -6.96 -12.69 -8.93
CA SER A 119 -8.02 -11.71 -8.63
C SER A 119 -8.14 -11.42 -7.13
N ALA A 120 -7.97 -12.43 -6.27
CA ALA A 120 -7.92 -12.25 -4.81
C ALA A 120 -6.73 -11.40 -4.35
N MET A 121 -5.54 -11.58 -4.94
CA MET A 121 -4.36 -10.77 -4.66
C MET A 121 -4.56 -9.31 -5.05
N LEU A 122 -5.12 -9.05 -6.23
CA LEU A 122 -5.44 -7.69 -6.68
C LEU A 122 -6.43 -6.99 -5.74
N ALA A 123 -7.50 -7.69 -5.37
CA ALA A 123 -8.48 -7.19 -4.41
C ALA A 123 -7.84 -6.93 -3.04
N ALA A 124 -6.98 -7.83 -2.55
CA ALA A 124 -6.27 -7.65 -1.29
C ALA A 124 -5.35 -6.42 -1.30
N VAL A 125 -4.63 -6.18 -2.40
CA VAL A 125 -3.80 -4.97 -2.58
C VAL A 125 -4.68 -3.73 -2.51
N ALA A 126 -5.71 -3.64 -3.35
CA ALA A 126 -6.59 -2.47 -3.42
C ALA A 126 -7.28 -2.19 -2.07
N LEU A 127 -7.86 -3.22 -1.45
CA LEU A 127 -8.53 -3.11 -0.15
C LEU A 127 -7.55 -2.76 0.97
N SER A 128 -6.34 -3.33 0.99
CA SER A 128 -5.36 -3.03 2.04
C SER A 128 -4.87 -1.58 1.99
N ILE A 129 -4.64 -1.02 0.79
CA ILE A 129 -4.23 0.38 0.63
C ILE A 129 -5.40 1.31 1.00
N ALA A 130 -6.61 1.03 0.55
CA ALA A 130 -7.79 1.82 0.88
C ALA A 130 -8.07 1.79 2.40
N ALA A 131 -8.11 0.59 3.00
CA ALA A 131 -8.39 0.41 4.42
C ALA A 131 -7.33 1.05 5.30
N SER A 132 -6.04 0.88 5.00
CA SER A 132 -4.96 1.51 5.77
C SER A 132 -4.98 3.04 5.66
N SER A 133 -5.21 3.60 4.46
CA SER A 133 -5.32 5.05 4.25
C SER A 133 -6.42 5.68 5.10
N VAL A 134 -7.53 4.96 5.27
CA VAL A 134 -8.65 5.38 6.12
C VAL A 134 -8.33 5.14 7.60
N ALA A 135 -7.84 3.95 7.97
CA ALA A 135 -7.57 3.56 9.35
C ALA A 135 -6.46 4.39 10.01
N VAL A 136 -5.43 4.82 9.27
CA VAL A 136 -4.37 5.71 9.77
C VAL A 136 -4.95 7.05 10.24
N ARG A 137 -6.01 7.56 9.60
CA ARG A 137 -6.68 8.81 9.99
C ARG A 137 -7.49 8.62 11.28
N PHE A 138 -8.12 7.47 11.46
CA PHE A 138 -8.90 7.14 12.66
C PHE A 138 -8.04 6.64 13.83
N ALA A 139 -6.81 6.18 13.58
CA ALA A 139 -5.83 5.90 14.64
C ALA A 139 -5.21 7.18 15.23
N ALA A 140 -5.56 8.35 14.69
CA ALA A 140 -5.00 9.64 15.08
C ALA A 140 -5.73 10.45 16.20
N PRO A 141 -7.01 10.25 16.58
CA PRO A 141 -7.71 11.20 17.45
C PRO A 141 -7.67 10.76 18.91
N ALA A 142 -6.54 11.00 19.62
CA ALA A 142 -6.53 10.89 21.09
C ALA A 142 -5.42 11.70 21.83
N PHE A 143 -4.76 12.70 21.22
CA PHE A 143 -3.72 13.45 21.96
C PHE A 143 -3.68 14.96 21.67
N GLN A 144 -4.85 15.60 21.72
CA GLN A 144 -4.92 17.06 21.91
C GLN A 144 -5.31 17.44 23.35
N ARG A 145 -5.32 16.49 24.31
CA ARG A 145 -5.81 16.73 25.69
C ARG A 145 -4.79 16.54 26.82
N SER A 146 -3.51 16.30 26.55
CA SER A 146 -2.50 16.18 27.63
C SER A 146 -1.23 17.01 27.39
N ALA A 147 -1.37 18.11 26.65
CA ALA A 147 -0.35 19.16 26.52
C ALA A 147 -0.94 20.54 26.82
N MET A 148 -1.86 20.62 27.79
CA MET A 148 -2.18 21.83 28.56
C MET A 148 -1.92 21.53 30.03
#